data_AF-A0A3T1DA28-F1
#
_entry.id   AF-A0A3T1DA28-F1
#
_cell.length_a   1.000
_cell.length_b   1.000
_cell.length_c   1.000
_cell.angle_alpha   90.00
_cell.angle_beta   90.00
_cell.angle_gamma   90.00
#
_symmetry.space_group_name_H-M   'P 1'
#
loop_
_entity.id
_entity.type
_entity.pdbx_description
1 polymer ?
#
loop_
_entity_poly.entity_id
_entity_poly.type
_entity_poly.pdbx_seq_one_letter_code
_entity_poly.pdbx_strand_id
1 'polypeptide(L)'
;MERNGRLESTLEYANTLAIILLVALIVALLHYAQNGRVRELVVSTILVTGLLLTLSRSVWVLWFATMIILFFIFSEMRRKKVAVGFIVTHIAGWLLAAFYKGDLLFFKGRVQTIQPETSEFKIRLVYWKDGLQMLKDYWWKGTGGGGWNLLQQDYQSQPYFVKYIHNHFLQTALDIGIYGLLLIGILVGLFIVGVKIQIKKGNKAEAYWGKASILVVIVVILHSGFDFDLTFPIMGGILLLFMSDSLTYLPVVFTINSKKVSYSLVVCSVCITLFLGWSAIGYKQKQVATQLRDSGQLEMAEPHFRIASGMIPWSHTIQYENAKLFVLQGNISQNKEDYKNARTKVEAATKLQPKESLYKELLDELKGIGNRLK
;
A
#
# COMPACT_ATOMS: atom_id res chain seq x y z
N MET A 1 -2.50 -12.05 -15.86
CA MET A 1 -1.53 -11.88 -14.76
C MET A 1 -0.19 -11.32 -15.25
N GLU A 2 -0.04 -10.92 -16.51
CA GLU A 2 1.13 -10.18 -16.99
C GLU A 2 0.68 -8.79 -17.45
N ARG A 3 1.34 -7.74 -16.97
CA ARG A 3 1.11 -6.35 -17.41
C ARG A 3 2.46 -5.72 -17.70
N ASN A 4 2.60 -5.09 -18.87
CA ASN A 4 3.87 -4.52 -19.35
C ASN A 4 5.05 -5.53 -19.32
N GLY A 5 4.79 -6.80 -19.63
CA GLY A 5 5.81 -7.86 -19.63
C GLY A 5 6.29 -8.31 -18.25
N ARG A 6 5.58 -7.92 -17.17
CA ARG A 6 5.91 -8.25 -15.78
C ARG A 6 4.84 -9.14 -15.19
N LEU A 7 5.25 -10.16 -14.45
CA LEU A 7 4.34 -10.98 -13.67
C LEU A 7 3.75 -10.15 -12.52
N GLU A 8 2.42 -10.04 -12.49
CA GLU A 8 1.63 -9.39 -11.44
C GLU A 8 0.63 -10.40 -10.86
N SER A 9 0.33 -10.29 -9.55
CA SER A 9 -0.71 -11.10 -8.92
C SER A 9 -2.09 -10.45 -9.07
N THR A 10 -3.10 -11.01 -8.41
CA THR A 10 -4.40 -10.35 -8.21
C THR A 10 -4.31 -9.04 -7.43
N LEU A 11 -3.14 -8.68 -6.90
CA LEU A 11 -2.85 -7.37 -6.30
C LEU A 11 -2.48 -6.31 -7.34
N GLU A 12 -2.31 -6.68 -8.62
CA GLU A 12 -2.00 -5.79 -9.75
C GLU A 12 -0.76 -4.91 -9.53
N TYR A 13 0.20 -5.39 -8.73
CA TYR A 13 1.45 -4.69 -8.45
C TYR A 13 2.62 -5.65 -8.32
N ALA A 14 3.52 -5.62 -9.30
CA ALA A 14 4.64 -6.56 -9.43
C ALA A 14 5.61 -6.52 -8.24
N ASN A 15 5.86 -5.35 -7.66
CA ASN A 15 6.82 -5.21 -6.55
C ASN A 15 6.28 -5.86 -5.25
N THR A 16 4.99 -5.65 -4.94
CA THR A 16 4.34 -6.32 -3.80
C THR A 16 4.37 -7.84 -3.97
N LEU A 17 4.05 -8.35 -5.17
CA LEU A 17 4.17 -9.79 -5.45
C LEU A 17 5.61 -10.28 -5.23
N ALA A 18 6.61 -9.54 -5.72
CA ALA A 18 8.01 -9.93 -5.59
C ALA A 18 8.45 -10.06 -4.13
N ILE A 19 8.02 -9.14 -3.24
CA ILE A 19 8.29 -9.26 -1.81
C ILE A 19 7.56 -10.44 -1.18
N ILE A 20 6.30 -10.69 -1.53
CA ILE A 20 5.57 -11.87 -1.03
C ILE A 20 6.31 -13.16 -1.41
N LEU A 21 6.78 -13.26 -2.66
CA LEU A 21 7.56 -14.40 -3.13
C LEU A 21 8.90 -14.51 -2.41
N LEU A 22 9.57 -13.39 -2.13
CA LEU A 22 10.82 -13.39 -1.35
C LEU A 22 10.59 -13.86 0.09
N VAL A 23 9.54 -13.40 0.75
CA VAL A 23 9.16 -13.85 2.10
C VAL A 23 8.85 -15.35 2.12
N ALA A 24 8.06 -15.83 1.15
CA ALA A 24 7.77 -17.25 1.00
C ALA A 24 9.03 -18.07 0.72
N LEU A 25 9.96 -17.53 -0.08
CA LEU A 25 11.23 -18.18 -0.41
C LEU A 25 12.11 -18.33 0.83
N ILE A 26 12.21 -17.30 1.67
CA ILE A 26 12.93 -17.37 2.96
C ILE A 26 12.39 -18.53 3.80
N VAL A 27 11.06 -18.59 3.97
CA VAL A 27 10.41 -19.65 4.77
C VAL A 27 10.66 -21.04 4.18
N ALA A 28 10.50 -21.19 2.86
CA ALA A 28 10.69 -22.47 2.17
C ALA A 28 12.14 -22.97 2.30
N LEU A 29 13.12 -22.08 2.13
CA LEU A 29 14.54 -22.41 2.26
C LEU A 29 14.92 -22.76 3.71
N LEU A 30 14.37 -22.09 4.70
CA LEU A 30 14.60 -22.42 6.12
C LEU A 30 13.96 -23.76 6.50
N HIS A 31 12.74 -24.06 6.01
CA HIS A 31 12.16 -25.39 6.18
C HIS A 31 12.98 -26.48 5.50
N TYR A 32 13.48 -26.23 4.28
CA TYR A 32 14.42 -27.13 3.60
C TYR A 32 15.69 -27.31 4.42
N ALA A 33 16.22 -26.22 4.99
CA ALA A 33 17.41 -26.25 5.82
C ALA A 33 17.21 -27.03 7.11
N GLN A 34 16.00 -27.17 7.65
CA GLN A 34 15.73 -28.05 8.79
C GLN A 34 15.50 -29.51 8.36
N ASN A 35 14.64 -29.74 7.36
CA ASN A 35 14.07 -31.05 7.06
C ASN A 35 14.70 -31.78 5.85
N GLY A 36 15.37 -31.06 4.96
CA GLY A 36 16.06 -31.61 3.78
C GLY A 36 15.16 -32.29 2.75
N ARG A 37 13.86 -31.98 2.78
CA ARG A 37 12.80 -32.56 1.94
C ARG A 37 12.78 -31.92 0.54
N VAL A 38 12.55 -32.71 -0.50
CA VAL A 38 12.66 -32.26 -1.91
C VAL A 38 11.52 -31.32 -2.32
N ARG A 39 10.33 -31.46 -1.71
CA ARG A 39 9.17 -30.59 -2.00
C ARG A 39 9.52 -29.11 -1.78
N GLU A 40 10.27 -28.80 -0.75
CA GLU A 40 10.69 -27.44 -0.40
C GLU A 40 11.66 -26.86 -1.44
N LEU A 41 12.50 -27.69 -2.07
CA LEU A 41 13.32 -27.26 -3.20
C LEU A 41 12.48 -26.94 -4.43
N VAL A 42 11.50 -27.80 -4.76
CA VAL A 42 10.58 -27.57 -5.89
C VAL A 42 9.81 -26.27 -5.70
N VAL A 43 9.24 -26.08 -4.50
CA VAL A 43 8.56 -24.82 -4.13
C VAL A 43 9.50 -23.64 -4.24
N SER A 44 10.72 -23.73 -3.69
CA SER A 44 11.69 -22.64 -3.75
C SER A 44 12.09 -22.30 -5.20
N THR A 45 12.21 -23.30 -6.09
CA THR A 45 12.51 -23.09 -7.51
C THR A 45 11.37 -22.33 -8.20
N ILE A 46 10.12 -22.69 -7.92
CA ILE A 46 8.94 -21.98 -8.43
C ILE A 46 8.93 -20.53 -7.92
N LEU A 47 9.22 -20.32 -6.63
CA LEU A 47 9.26 -18.99 -6.01
C LEU A 47 10.37 -18.11 -6.60
N VAL A 48 11.58 -18.63 -6.80
CA VAL A 48 12.67 -17.91 -7.48
C VAL A 48 12.28 -17.55 -8.91
N THR A 49 11.68 -18.49 -9.65
CA THR A 49 11.21 -18.25 -11.02
C THR A 49 10.20 -17.09 -11.05
N GLY A 50 9.18 -17.15 -10.20
CA GLY A 50 8.17 -16.09 -10.09
C GLY A 50 8.76 -14.74 -9.68
N LEU A 51 9.68 -14.73 -8.70
CA LEU A 51 10.36 -13.51 -8.22
C LEU A 51 11.14 -12.86 -9.35
N LEU A 52 11.88 -13.63 -10.13
CA LEU A 52 12.60 -13.14 -11.30
C LEU A 52 11.63 -12.58 -12.35
N LEU A 53 10.53 -13.27 -12.63
CA LEU A 53 9.54 -12.81 -13.62
C LEU A 53 8.74 -11.56 -13.21
N THR A 54 8.78 -11.14 -11.93
CA THR A 54 8.24 -9.83 -11.52
C THR A 54 9.06 -8.64 -12.04
N LEU A 55 10.31 -8.88 -12.43
CA LEU A 55 11.29 -7.88 -12.87
C LEU A 55 11.52 -6.74 -11.88
N SER A 56 11.24 -6.94 -10.58
CA SER A 56 11.44 -5.92 -9.55
C SER A 56 12.92 -5.78 -9.16
N ARG A 57 13.56 -4.69 -9.60
CA ARG A 57 14.99 -4.40 -9.39
C ARG A 57 15.35 -4.30 -7.91
N SER A 58 14.57 -3.54 -7.13
CA SER A 58 14.77 -3.40 -5.69
C SER A 58 14.71 -4.76 -4.98
N VAL A 59 13.77 -5.62 -5.39
CA VAL A 59 13.60 -6.94 -4.80
C VAL A 59 14.69 -7.91 -5.23
N TRP A 60 15.26 -7.80 -6.42
CA TRP A 60 16.42 -8.61 -6.82
C TRP A 60 17.64 -8.31 -5.95
N VAL A 61 17.88 -7.03 -5.65
CA VAL A 61 18.95 -6.61 -4.73
C VAL A 61 18.69 -7.16 -3.33
N LEU A 62 17.47 -7.01 -2.82
CA LEU A 62 17.08 -7.57 -1.52
C LEU A 62 17.17 -9.09 -1.49
N TRP A 63 16.75 -9.78 -2.55
CA TRP A 63 16.84 -11.23 -2.69
C TRP A 63 18.29 -11.70 -2.59
N PHE A 64 19.20 -11.11 -3.36
CA PHE A 64 20.61 -11.46 -3.32
C PHE A 64 21.22 -11.20 -1.93
N ALA A 65 20.95 -10.04 -1.32
CA ALA A 65 21.41 -9.73 0.02
C ALA A 65 20.84 -10.72 1.06
N THR A 66 19.56 -11.08 0.95
CA THR A 66 18.89 -12.05 1.84
C THR A 66 19.53 -13.42 1.72
N MET A 67 19.88 -13.87 0.51
CA MET A 67 20.53 -15.14 0.28
C MET A 67 21.90 -15.23 0.95
N ILE A 68 22.69 -14.15 0.88
CA ILE A 68 23.96 -14.02 1.62
C ILE A 68 23.71 -14.12 3.12
N ILE A 69 22.78 -13.31 3.64
CA ILE A 69 22.45 -13.27 5.07
C ILE A 69 22.00 -14.64 5.58
N LEU A 70 21.14 -15.35 4.83
CA LEU A 70 20.70 -16.70 5.17
C LEU A 70 21.89 -17.66 5.34
N PHE A 71 22.80 -17.67 4.37
CA PHE A 71 23.95 -18.57 4.36
C PHE A 71 24.91 -18.35 5.54
N PHE A 72 25.08 -17.09 5.97
CA PHE A 72 25.97 -16.74 7.09
C PHE A 72 25.30 -16.87 8.47
N ILE A 73 24.03 -16.46 8.61
CA ILE A 73 23.33 -16.46 9.90
C ILE A 73 22.88 -17.88 10.30
N PHE A 74 22.39 -18.68 9.35
CA PHE A 74 21.84 -20.01 9.63
C PHE A 74 22.87 -21.09 9.30
N SER A 75 23.46 -21.70 10.32
CA SER A 75 24.52 -22.70 10.14
C SER A 75 24.01 -23.96 9.43
N GLU A 76 22.71 -24.25 9.51
CA GLU A 76 22.03 -25.34 8.82
C GLU A 76 22.14 -25.23 7.29
N MET A 77 22.26 -24.00 6.77
CA MET A 77 22.45 -23.72 5.34
C MET A 77 23.80 -24.21 4.82
N ARG A 78 24.82 -24.30 5.71
CA ARG A 78 26.18 -24.71 5.36
C ARG A 78 26.36 -26.22 5.31
N ARG A 79 25.33 -27.01 5.64
CA ARG A 79 25.37 -28.46 5.48
C ARG A 79 25.45 -28.78 3.99
N LYS A 80 26.44 -29.60 3.56
CA LYS A 80 26.74 -29.88 2.15
C LYS A 80 25.49 -30.15 1.30
N LYS A 81 24.60 -31.05 1.75
CA LYS A 81 23.34 -31.36 1.06
C LYS A 81 22.43 -30.13 0.90
N VAL A 82 22.28 -29.33 1.95
CA VAL A 82 21.45 -28.12 1.96
C VAL A 82 22.05 -27.04 1.06
N ALA A 83 23.36 -26.80 1.15
CA ALA A 83 24.07 -25.83 0.31
C ALA A 83 23.97 -26.16 -1.19
N VAL A 84 24.10 -27.45 -1.55
CA VAL A 84 23.90 -27.89 -2.93
C VAL A 84 22.46 -27.66 -3.38
N GLY A 85 21.47 -28.06 -2.57
CA GLY A 85 20.05 -27.81 -2.88
C GLY A 85 19.73 -26.33 -3.05
N PHE A 86 20.28 -25.48 -2.17
CA PHE A 86 20.17 -24.03 -2.24
C PHE A 86 20.68 -23.50 -3.58
N ILE A 87 21.90 -23.85 -4.00
CA ILE A 87 22.48 -23.41 -5.28
C ILE A 87 21.64 -23.92 -6.46
N VAL A 88 21.29 -25.21 -6.46
CA VAL A 88 20.52 -25.85 -7.53
C VAL A 88 19.17 -25.16 -7.74
N THR A 89 18.44 -24.86 -6.66
CA THR A 89 17.16 -24.16 -6.74
C THR A 89 17.27 -22.78 -7.38
N HIS A 90 18.33 -22.02 -7.06
CA HIS A 90 18.51 -20.66 -7.60
C HIS A 90 18.90 -20.70 -9.08
N ILE A 91 19.80 -21.61 -9.45
CA ILE A 91 20.18 -21.83 -10.86
C ILE A 91 18.97 -22.33 -11.67
N ALA A 92 18.25 -23.33 -11.17
CA ALA A 92 17.08 -23.88 -11.83
C ALA A 92 15.98 -22.80 -12.00
N GLY A 93 15.71 -22.01 -10.96
CA GLY A 93 14.73 -20.93 -11.03
C GLY A 93 15.12 -19.84 -12.05
N TRP A 94 16.41 -19.51 -12.12
CA TRP A 94 16.92 -18.59 -13.15
C TRP A 94 16.80 -19.16 -14.57
N LEU A 95 17.18 -20.43 -14.77
CA LEU A 95 17.06 -21.10 -16.07
C LEU A 95 15.61 -21.18 -16.53
N LEU A 96 14.67 -21.50 -15.65
CA LEU A 96 13.23 -21.51 -15.96
C LEU A 96 12.72 -20.12 -16.32
N ALA A 97 13.14 -19.08 -15.60
CA ALA A 97 12.74 -17.71 -15.90
C ALA A 97 13.32 -17.22 -17.24
N ALA A 98 14.57 -17.57 -17.54
CA ALA A 98 15.23 -17.30 -18.83
C ALA A 98 14.57 -18.03 -19.99
N PHE A 99 14.25 -19.32 -19.80
CA PHE A 99 13.51 -20.11 -20.77
C PHE A 99 12.14 -19.51 -21.06
N TYR A 100 11.39 -19.12 -20.03
CA TYR A 100 10.08 -18.47 -20.18
C TYR A 100 10.16 -17.15 -20.96
N LYS A 101 11.22 -16.35 -20.74
CA LYS A 101 11.44 -15.10 -21.49
C LYS A 101 11.99 -15.31 -22.90
N GLY A 102 12.46 -16.52 -23.24
CA GLY A 102 13.04 -16.82 -24.54
C GLY A 102 14.38 -16.14 -24.81
N ASP A 103 15.01 -15.53 -23.80
CA ASP A 103 16.30 -14.84 -23.92
C ASP A 103 17.12 -15.00 -22.63
N LEU A 104 18.28 -15.66 -22.76
CA LEU A 104 19.21 -15.92 -21.67
C LEU A 104 19.93 -14.65 -21.18
N LEU A 105 20.10 -13.66 -22.05
CA LEU A 105 20.79 -12.40 -21.76
C LEU A 105 19.84 -11.30 -21.28
N PHE A 106 18.52 -11.51 -21.38
CA PHE A 106 17.51 -10.57 -20.90
C PHE A 106 17.78 -10.09 -19.46
N PHE A 107 18.13 -11.03 -18.57
CA PHE A 107 18.42 -10.74 -17.16
C PHE A 107 19.69 -9.90 -16.97
N LYS A 108 20.69 -10.04 -17.85
CA LYS A 108 21.90 -9.19 -17.85
C LYS A 108 21.54 -7.74 -18.16
N GLY A 109 20.70 -7.51 -19.18
CA GLY A 109 20.17 -6.17 -19.49
C GLY A 109 19.38 -5.59 -18.32
N ARG A 110 18.58 -6.42 -17.64
CA ARG A 110 17.83 -5.97 -16.46
C ARG A 110 18.73 -5.57 -15.30
N VAL A 111 19.80 -6.30 -15.00
CA VAL A 111 20.78 -5.93 -13.98
C VAL A 111 21.47 -4.60 -14.32
N GLN A 112 21.80 -4.36 -15.59
CA GLN A 112 22.40 -3.09 -16.03
C GLN A 112 21.50 -1.87 -15.77
N THR A 113 20.17 -2.06 -15.68
CA THR A 113 19.22 -0.99 -15.32
C THR A 113 19.09 -0.76 -13.81
N ILE A 114 19.83 -1.47 -12.95
CA ILE A 114 19.92 -1.20 -11.51
C ILE A 114 20.94 -0.07 -11.30
N GLN A 115 20.60 1.13 -11.78
CA GLN A 115 21.44 2.32 -11.63
C GLN A 115 20.61 3.46 -11.02
N PRO A 116 21.18 4.27 -10.10
CA PRO A 116 20.52 5.45 -9.54
C PRO A 116 20.07 6.45 -10.63
N GLU A 117 20.73 6.43 -11.78
CA GLU A 117 20.50 7.37 -12.88
C GLU A 117 19.23 7.12 -13.71
N THR A 118 18.46 6.08 -13.39
CA THR A 118 17.20 5.76 -14.09
C THR A 118 16.13 6.83 -13.86
N SER A 119 15.33 7.11 -14.90
CA SER A 119 14.27 8.14 -14.84
C SER A 119 13.27 7.90 -13.71
N GLU A 120 12.88 6.64 -13.49
CA GLU A 120 11.95 6.25 -12.42
C GLU A 120 12.47 6.54 -11.01
N PHE A 121 13.74 6.21 -10.71
CA PHE A 121 14.29 6.47 -9.37
C PHE A 121 14.54 7.97 -9.15
N LYS A 122 15.05 8.67 -10.17
CA LYS A 122 15.24 10.12 -10.14
C LYS A 122 13.96 10.87 -9.83
N ILE A 123 12.85 10.54 -10.51
CA ILE A 123 11.57 11.19 -10.22
C ILE A 123 11.11 10.90 -8.79
N ARG A 124 11.42 9.71 -8.23
CA ARG A 124 11.14 9.44 -6.81
C ARG A 124 11.88 10.37 -5.87
N LEU A 125 13.16 10.61 -6.13
CA LEU A 125 13.95 11.53 -5.33
C LEU A 125 13.36 12.96 -5.36
N VAL A 126 12.84 13.38 -6.52
CA VAL A 126 12.15 14.68 -6.66
C VAL A 126 10.92 14.74 -5.76
N TYR A 127 9.97 13.83 -5.92
CA TYR A 127 8.75 13.90 -5.12
C TYR A 127 8.96 13.51 -3.64
N TRP A 128 10.01 12.77 -3.29
CA TRP A 128 10.43 12.56 -1.88
C TRP A 128 10.92 13.86 -1.27
N LYS A 129 11.71 14.63 -2.00
CA LYS A 129 12.17 15.95 -1.55
C LYS A 129 10.98 16.90 -1.37
N ASP A 130 10.03 16.89 -2.30
CA ASP A 130 8.83 17.74 -2.21
C ASP A 130 7.91 17.28 -1.06
N GLY A 131 7.78 15.97 -0.84
CA GLY A 131 7.10 15.42 0.34
C GLY A 131 7.78 15.79 1.66
N LEU A 132 9.11 15.85 1.71
CA LEU A 132 9.82 16.34 2.90
C LEU A 132 9.57 17.84 3.15
N GLN A 133 9.34 18.64 2.10
CA GLN A 133 8.93 20.03 2.26
C GLN A 133 7.51 20.11 2.84
N MET A 134 6.57 19.34 2.28
CA MET A 134 5.21 19.22 2.82
C MET A 134 5.20 18.74 4.27
N LEU A 135 6.07 17.80 4.62
CA LEU A 135 6.18 17.31 6.00
C LEU A 135 6.57 18.40 6.98
N LYS A 136 7.34 19.43 6.59
CA LYS A 136 7.70 20.54 7.50
C LYS A 136 6.47 21.32 7.95
N ASP A 137 5.48 21.47 7.07
CA ASP A 137 4.26 22.22 7.35
C ASP A 137 3.25 21.38 8.14
N TYR A 138 3.32 20.04 8.03
CA TYR A 138 2.37 19.11 8.63
C TYR A 138 2.99 18.06 9.59
N TRP A 139 4.19 18.30 10.13
CA TRP A 139 4.96 17.27 10.86
C TRP A 139 4.25 16.70 12.10
N TRP A 140 3.37 17.49 12.74
CA TRP A 140 2.71 17.11 14.00
C TRP A 140 1.57 16.11 13.79
N LYS A 141 0.53 16.49 13.04
CA LYS A 141 -0.68 15.66 12.83
C LYS A 141 -0.76 15.01 11.44
N GLY A 142 0.15 15.37 10.54
CA GLY A 142 0.03 15.05 9.13
C GLY A 142 -1.05 15.88 8.44
N THR A 143 -1.18 15.64 7.14
CA THR A 143 -2.21 16.17 6.25
C THR A 143 -3.53 15.40 6.34
N GLY A 144 -3.55 14.27 7.05
CA GLY A 144 -4.61 13.27 6.97
C GLY A 144 -4.40 12.32 5.78
N GLY A 145 -5.05 11.14 5.85
CA GLY A 145 -4.92 10.09 4.86
C GLY A 145 -5.29 10.55 3.45
N GLY A 146 -4.33 10.47 2.51
CA GLY A 146 -4.53 10.89 1.12
C GLY A 146 -4.23 12.36 0.88
N GLY A 147 -3.77 13.10 1.89
CA GLY A 147 -3.42 14.52 1.76
C GLY A 147 -2.28 14.77 0.76
N TRP A 148 -1.32 13.84 0.63
CA TRP A 148 -0.31 13.89 -0.43
C TRP A 148 -0.94 14.07 -1.81
N ASN A 149 -1.90 13.23 -2.17
CA ASN A 149 -2.52 13.26 -3.49
C ASN A 149 -3.25 14.58 -3.78
N LEU A 150 -3.79 15.22 -2.74
CA LEU A 150 -4.52 16.48 -2.81
C LEU A 150 -3.61 17.72 -2.82
N LEU A 151 -2.50 17.66 -2.08
CA LEU A 151 -1.62 18.81 -1.85
C LEU A 151 -0.35 18.78 -2.70
N GLN A 152 -0.03 17.67 -3.40
CA GLN A 152 1.23 17.54 -4.14
C GLN A 152 1.49 18.70 -5.11
N GLN A 153 0.44 19.26 -5.73
CA GLN A 153 0.58 20.37 -6.68
C GLN A 153 1.05 21.68 -6.02
N ASP A 154 0.81 21.85 -4.72
CA ASP A 154 1.30 23.01 -3.97
C ASP A 154 2.80 22.93 -3.66
N TYR A 155 3.38 21.72 -3.67
CA TYR A 155 4.76 21.45 -3.26
C TYR A 155 5.66 20.96 -4.39
N GLN A 156 5.09 20.52 -5.52
CA GLN A 156 5.85 19.93 -6.61
C GLN A 156 6.88 20.92 -7.17
N SER A 157 8.14 20.48 -7.24
CA SER A 157 9.23 21.23 -7.84
C SER A 157 9.37 20.99 -9.35
N GLN A 158 8.65 19.99 -9.87
CA GLN A 158 8.60 19.57 -11.28
C GLN A 158 7.18 19.08 -11.61
N PRO A 159 6.76 19.10 -12.90
CA PRO A 159 5.45 18.59 -13.28
C PRO A 159 5.41 17.06 -13.16
N TYR A 160 4.76 16.55 -12.12
CA TYR A 160 4.45 15.14 -11.95
C TYR A 160 3.08 14.96 -11.31
N PHE A 161 2.52 13.76 -11.41
CA PHE A 161 1.36 13.39 -10.63
C PHE A 161 1.50 11.93 -10.18
N VAL A 162 1.62 11.71 -8.88
CA VAL A 162 1.73 10.37 -8.30
C VAL A 162 0.78 10.23 -7.12
N LYS A 163 -0.07 9.19 -7.16
CA LYS A 163 -1.06 8.93 -6.11
C LYS A 163 -0.41 8.62 -4.75
N TYR A 164 0.72 7.92 -4.75
CA TYR A 164 1.47 7.53 -3.57
C TYR A 164 2.91 8.00 -3.68
N ILE A 165 3.52 8.36 -2.56
CA ILE A 165 4.90 8.85 -2.53
C ILE A 165 5.95 7.73 -2.62
N HIS A 166 5.55 6.47 -2.81
CA HIS A 166 6.46 5.31 -2.94
C HIS A 166 7.58 5.26 -1.87
N ASN A 167 7.24 5.64 -0.65
CA ASN A 167 8.06 5.50 0.54
C ASN A 167 7.08 5.45 1.71
N HIS A 168 6.88 4.26 2.28
CA HIS A 168 5.84 4.06 3.28
C HIS A 168 6.05 4.93 4.52
N PHE A 169 7.29 5.11 4.97
CA PHE A 169 7.57 5.93 6.15
C PHE A 169 7.24 7.41 5.89
N LEU A 170 7.63 7.93 4.73
CA LEU A 170 7.28 9.30 4.35
C LEU A 170 5.78 9.45 4.12
N GLN A 171 5.12 8.46 3.52
CA GLN A 171 3.65 8.43 3.37
C GLN A 171 2.97 8.49 4.74
N THR A 172 3.39 7.64 5.69
CA THR A 172 2.86 7.61 7.05
C THR A 172 3.12 8.93 7.79
N ALA A 173 4.31 9.51 7.64
CA ALA A 173 4.65 10.80 8.23
C ALA A 173 3.78 11.93 7.65
N LEU A 174 3.52 11.91 6.36
CA LEU A 174 2.61 12.87 5.72
C LEU A 174 1.17 12.66 6.17
N ASP A 175 0.68 11.42 6.22
CA ASP A 175 -0.72 11.15 6.53
C ASP A 175 -1.07 11.36 8.02
N ILE A 176 -0.17 10.98 8.94
CA ILE A 176 -0.44 10.91 10.40
C ILE A 176 0.53 11.78 11.21
N GLY A 177 1.55 12.36 10.59
CA GLY A 177 2.59 13.11 11.29
C GLY A 177 3.52 12.20 12.09
N ILE A 178 4.20 12.80 13.06
CA ILE A 178 5.16 12.12 13.94
C ILE A 178 4.53 10.92 14.69
N TYR A 179 3.23 10.97 14.97
CA TYR A 179 2.52 9.88 15.65
C TYR A 179 2.53 8.57 14.86
N GLY A 180 2.39 8.63 13.53
CA GLY A 180 2.46 7.45 12.69
C GLY A 180 3.84 6.78 12.75
N LEU A 181 4.91 7.59 12.70
CA LEU A 181 6.28 7.10 12.85
C LEU A 181 6.55 6.51 14.24
N LEU A 182 6.04 7.16 15.29
CA LEU A 182 6.16 6.66 16.66
C LEU A 182 5.47 5.31 16.84
N LEU A 183 4.28 5.12 16.27
CA LEU A 183 3.57 3.84 16.33
C LEU A 183 4.33 2.72 15.63
N ILE A 184 4.89 2.98 14.43
CA ILE A 184 5.76 2.02 13.74
C ILE A 184 6.99 1.72 14.60
N GLY A 185 7.64 2.75 15.16
CA GLY A 185 8.81 2.61 16.02
C GLY A 185 8.55 1.79 17.28
N ILE A 186 7.41 2.02 17.94
CA ILE A 186 6.96 1.24 19.11
C ILE A 186 6.72 -0.20 18.71
N LEU A 187 5.99 -0.47 17.63
CA LEU A 187 5.69 -1.82 17.17
C LEU A 187 6.98 -2.61 16.86
N VAL A 188 7.90 -1.99 16.11
CA VAL A 188 9.20 -2.59 15.79
C VAL A 188 10.06 -2.77 17.05
N GLY A 189 10.05 -1.79 17.97
CA GLY A 189 10.77 -1.87 19.24
C GLY A 189 10.28 -3.01 20.12
N LEU A 190 8.96 -3.15 20.27
CA LEU A 190 8.33 -4.26 20.99
C LEU A 190 8.68 -5.60 20.36
N PHE A 191 8.64 -5.70 19.03
CA PHE A 191 9.08 -6.91 18.33
C PHE A 191 10.55 -7.24 18.58
N ILE A 192 11.46 -6.25 18.51
CA ILE A 192 12.89 -6.45 18.79
C ILE A 192 13.11 -6.96 20.23
N VAL A 193 12.39 -6.41 21.20
CA VAL A 193 12.48 -6.88 22.60
C VAL A 193 11.91 -8.30 22.71
N GLY A 194 10.74 -8.56 22.13
CA GLY A 194 10.10 -9.87 22.14
C GLY A 194 10.98 -10.95 21.54
N VAL A 195 11.57 -10.70 20.36
CA VAL A 195 12.43 -11.67 19.67
C VAL A 195 13.75 -11.89 20.40
N LYS A 196 14.31 -10.87 21.07
CA LYS A 196 15.48 -11.05 21.94
C LYS A 196 15.17 -11.98 23.12
N ILE A 197 13.98 -11.85 23.72
CA ILE A 197 13.53 -12.74 24.80
C ILE A 197 13.29 -14.14 24.24
N GLN A 198 12.62 -14.27 23.10
CA GLN A 198 12.37 -15.54 22.41
C GLN A 198 13.68 -16.30 22.13
N ILE A 199 14.68 -15.63 21.56
CA ILE A 199 15.97 -16.26 21.23
C ILE A 199 16.71 -16.70 22.51
N LYS A 200 16.58 -15.96 23.61
CA LYS A 200 17.28 -16.24 24.87
C LYS A 200 16.60 -17.33 25.70
N LYS A 201 15.26 -17.34 25.76
CA LYS A 201 14.47 -18.20 26.66
C LYS A 201 13.77 -19.35 25.95
N GLY A 202 13.50 -19.22 24.66
CA GLY A 202 12.80 -20.22 23.88
C GLY A 202 13.66 -21.46 23.63
N ASN A 203 13.01 -22.54 23.21
CA ASN A 203 13.72 -23.74 22.78
C ASN A 203 14.51 -23.49 21.47
N LYS A 204 15.33 -24.47 21.04
CA LYS A 204 16.16 -24.31 19.82
C LYS A 204 15.35 -23.97 18.57
N ALA A 205 14.14 -24.52 18.42
CA ALA A 205 13.29 -24.26 17.27
C ALA A 205 12.67 -22.86 17.33
N GLU A 206 12.19 -22.43 18.49
CA GLU A 206 11.68 -21.08 18.73
C GLU A 206 12.76 -20.02 18.49
N ALA A 207 13.98 -20.23 18.99
CA ALA A 207 15.10 -19.33 18.73
C ALA A 207 15.49 -19.28 17.24
N TYR A 208 15.37 -20.40 16.51
CA TYR A 208 15.61 -20.46 15.07
C TYR A 208 14.56 -19.63 14.31
N TRP A 209 13.27 -19.81 14.61
CA TRP A 209 12.19 -19.09 13.95
C TRP A 209 12.11 -17.61 14.36
N GLY A 210 12.55 -17.25 15.57
CA GLY A 210 12.75 -15.85 15.96
C GLY A 210 13.84 -15.15 15.13
N LYS A 211 14.95 -15.82 14.81
CA LYS A 211 15.94 -15.27 13.87
C LYS A 211 15.37 -15.12 12.46
N ALA A 212 14.54 -16.09 12.04
CA ALA A 212 13.88 -16.05 10.74
C ALA A 212 12.89 -14.87 10.64
N SER A 213 12.10 -14.62 11.70
CA SER A 213 11.16 -13.50 11.73
C SER A 213 11.87 -12.15 11.64
N ILE A 214 13.03 -11.98 12.30
CA ILE A 214 13.85 -10.77 12.15
C ILE A 214 14.21 -10.53 10.68
N LEU A 215 14.68 -11.56 9.97
CA LEU A 215 15.07 -11.43 8.57
C LEU A 215 13.89 -11.03 7.69
N VAL A 216 12.74 -11.69 7.85
CA VAL A 216 11.52 -11.38 7.10
C VAL A 216 11.05 -9.94 7.37
N VAL A 217 10.99 -9.55 8.65
CA VAL A 217 10.58 -8.20 9.06
C VAL A 217 11.53 -7.15 8.48
N ILE A 218 12.85 -7.37 8.52
CA ILE A 218 13.84 -6.46 7.91
C ILE A 218 13.61 -6.34 6.41
N VAL A 219 13.41 -7.44 5.68
CA VAL A 219 13.17 -7.41 4.23
C VAL A 219 11.93 -6.58 3.88
N VAL A 220 10.83 -6.79 4.60
CA VAL A 220 9.57 -6.05 4.37
C VAL A 220 9.73 -4.56 4.72
N ILE A 221 10.33 -4.24 5.88
CA ILE A 221 10.56 -2.85 6.32
C ILE A 221 11.50 -2.11 5.36
N LEU A 222 12.60 -2.75 4.93
CA LEU A 222 13.54 -2.13 4.00
C LEU A 222 12.90 -1.84 2.66
N HIS A 223 12.16 -2.79 2.08
CA HIS A 223 11.47 -2.56 0.81
C HIS A 223 10.40 -1.46 0.92
N SER A 224 9.68 -1.41 2.06
CA SER A 224 8.70 -0.35 2.35
C SER A 224 9.32 1.05 2.44
N GLY A 225 10.64 1.18 2.57
CA GLY A 225 11.33 2.46 2.45
C GLY A 225 11.46 2.97 1.01
N PHE A 226 11.34 2.09 0.02
CA PHE A 226 11.49 2.39 -1.41
C PHE A 226 10.18 2.20 -2.20
N ASP A 227 9.13 1.70 -1.55
CA ASP A 227 7.82 1.50 -2.13
C ASP A 227 6.71 1.64 -1.08
N PHE A 228 5.44 1.48 -1.49
CA PHE A 228 4.26 1.64 -0.63
C PHE A 228 3.58 0.30 -0.30
N ASP A 229 4.34 -0.81 -0.16
CA ASP A 229 3.78 -2.17 -0.06
C ASP A 229 2.81 -2.34 1.12
N LEU A 230 3.08 -1.67 2.24
CA LEU A 230 2.25 -1.74 3.45
C LEU A 230 0.89 -1.02 3.30
N THR A 231 0.65 -0.32 2.19
CA THR A 231 -0.70 0.13 1.81
C THR A 231 -1.60 -1.05 1.44
N PHE A 232 -1.04 -2.18 1.01
CA PHE A 232 -1.79 -3.41 0.79
C PHE A 232 -2.04 -4.13 2.12
N PRO A 233 -3.30 -4.35 2.57
CA PRO A 233 -3.59 -4.95 3.88
C PRO A 233 -2.93 -6.32 4.09
N ILE A 234 -2.79 -7.11 3.01
CA ILE A 234 -2.12 -8.41 3.06
C ILE A 234 -0.64 -8.29 3.49
N MET A 235 0.05 -7.23 3.09
CA MET A 235 1.45 -6.99 3.48
C MET A 235 1.56 -6.63 4.95
N GLY A 236 0.63 -5.79 5.45
CA GLY A 236 0.51 -5.53 6.89
C GLY A 236 0.20 -6.80 7.69
N GLY A 237 -0.70 -7.65 7.17
CA GLY A 237 -1.02 -8.95 7.77
C GLY A 237 0.19 -9.90 7.83
N ILE A 238 0.96 -10.00 6.73
CA ILE A 238 2.21 -10.77 6.69
C ILE A 238 3.21 -10.24 7.73
N LEU A 239 3.43 -8.92 7.77
CA LEU A 239 4.33 -8.31 8.74
C LEU A 239 3.93 -8.66 10.18
N LEU A 240 2.65 -8.46 10.53
CA LEU A 240 2.13 -8.77 11.86
C LEU A 240 2.19 -10.27 12.18
N LEU A 241 1.93 -11.15 11.21
CA LEU A 241 2.04 -12.60 11.36
C LEU A 241 3.46 -13.00 11.79
N PHE A 242 4.48 -12.52 11.09
CA PHE A 242 5.88 -12.81 11.47
C PHE A 242 6.31 -12.16 12.78
N MET A 243 5.70 -11.06 13.19
CA MET A 243 5.98 -10.41 14.48
C MET A 243 5.26 -11.10 15.66
N SER A 244 4.10 -11.70 15.41
CA SER A 244 3.14 -12.14 16.43
C SER A 244 3.72 -13.11 17.46
N ASP A 245 4.42 -14.14 17.01
CA ASP A 245 5.00 -15.17 17.87
C ASP A 245 6.01 -14.55 18.85
N SER A 246 6.92 -13.72 18.35
CA SER A 246 7.91 -13.01 19.18
C SER A 246 7.27 -12.04 20.18
N LEU A 247 6.13 -11.43 19.85
CA LEU A 247 5.40 -10.52 20.75
C LEU A 247 4.79 -11.27 21.95
N THR A 248 4.52 -12.57 21.85
CA THR A 248 4.00 -13.37 22.99
C THR A 248 5.01 -13.54 24.12
N TYR A 249 6.31 -13.36 23.85
CA TYR A 249 7.38 -13.44 24.84
C TYR A 249 7.54 -12.17 25.68
N LEU A 250 6.88 -11.08 25.30
CA LEU A 250 6.85 -9.89 26.13
C LEU A 250 6.10 -10.21 27.43
N PRO A 251 6.60 -9.76 28.60
CA PRO A 251 5.80 -9.84 29.82
C PRO A 251 4.48 -9.13 29.55
N VAL A 252 3.35 -9.68 29.98
CA VAL A 252 2.02 -9.05 29.79
C VAL A 252 2.12 -7.60 30.29
N VAL A 253 2.21 -6.65 29.36
CA VAL A 253 2.52 -5.26 29.72
C VAL A 253 1.27 -4.59 30.31
N PHE A 254 0.07 -5.09 29.99
CA PHE A 254 -1.19 -4.50 30.44
C PHE A 254 -2.25 -5.58 30.71
N THR A 255 -2.60 -5.79 31.98
CA THR A 255 -3.89 -6.36 32.36
C THR A 255 -4.88 -5.20 32.55
N ILE A 256 -5.90 -5.14 31.69
CA ILE A 256 -6.97 -4.14 31.84
C ILE A 256 -7.91 -4.64 32.95
N ASN A 257 -7.57 -4.35 34.21
CA ASN A 257 -8.37 -4.76 35.36
C ASN A 257 -9.60 -3.86 35.59
N SER A 258 -9.64 -2.67 34.97
CA SER A 258 -10.75 -1.74 35.11
C SER A 258 -11.86 -2.05 34.12
N LYS A 259 -13.00 -2.53 34.62
CA LYS A 259 -14.22 -2.70 33.81
C LYS A 259 -14.59 -1.44 33.04
N LYS A 260 -14.39 -0.24 33.63
CA LYS A 260 -14.65 1.05 32.96
C LYS A 260 -13.80 1.23 31.71
N VAL A 261 -12.49 0.96 31.79
CA VAL A 261 -11.58 1.05 30.64
C VAL A 261 -11.95 0.04 29.57
N SER A 262 -12.26 -1.20 29.96
CA SER A 262 -12.72 -2.23 29.01
C SER A 262 -14.02 -1.81 28.30
N TYR A 263 -15.00 -1.29 29.04
CA TYR A 263 -16.23 -0.77 28.44
C TYR A 263 -15.95 0.41 27.50
N SER A 264 -15.09 1.35 27.88
CA SER A 264 -14.69 2.46 27.01
C SER A 264 -14.04 1.99 25.71
N LEU A 265 -13.13 1.01 25.77
CA LEU A 265 -12.49 0.46 24.57
C LEU A 265 -13.49 -0.25 23.66
N VAL A 266 -14.42 -1.03 24.23
CA VAL A 266 -15.49 -1.67 23.48
C VAL A 266 -16.38 -0.63 22.81
N VAL A 267 -16.82 0.39 23.54
CA VAL A 267 -17.63 1.49 22.99
C VAL A 267 -16.88 2.22 21.88
N CYS A 268 -15.61 2.57 22.08
CA CYS A 268 -14.78 3.20 21.04
C CYS A 268 -14.67 2.31 19.79
N SER A 269 -14.43 1.00 19.95
CA SER A 269 -14.35 0.05 18.84
C SER A 269 -15.68 -0.04 18.08
N VAL A 270 -16.81 -0.09 18.79
CA VAL A 270 -18.14 -0.10 18.20
C VAL A 270 -18.40 1.21 17.45
N CYS A 271 -18.11 2.37 18.04
CA CYS A 271 -18.27 3.67 17.39
C CYS A 271 -17.43 3.79 16.12
N ILE A 272 -16.16 3.36 16.15
CA ILE A 272 -15.28 3.33 14.98
C ILE A 272 -15.86 2.41 13.91
N THR A 273 -16.30 1.21 14.28
CA THR A 273 -16.89 0.25 13.34
C THR A 273 -18.16 0.80 12.69
N LEU A 274 -19.04 1.41 13.48
CA LEU A 274 -20.26 2.05 12.98
C LEU A 274 -19.96 3.23 12.06
N PHE A 275 -18.97 4.08 12.41
CA PHE A 275 -18.55 5.20 11.57
C PHE A 275 -17.93 4.75 10.25
N LEU A 276 -17.08 3.72 10.27
CA LEU A 276 -16.51 3.11 9.06
C LEU A 276 -17.59 2.46 8.21
N GLY A 277 -18.54 1.76 8.83
CA GLY A 277 -19.71 1.18 8.15
C GLY A 277 -20.57 2.24 7.49
N TRP A 278 -20.90 3.33 8.20
CA TRP A 278 -21.63 4.48 7.67
C TRP A 278 -20.90 5.11 6.48
N SER A 279 -19.59 5.34 6.60
CA SER A 279 -18.77 5.89 5.52
C SER A 279 -18.71 4.95 4.31
N ALA A 280 -18.56 3.64 4.53
CA ALA A 280 -18.54 2.65 3.47
C ALA A 280 -19.87 2.59 2.71
N ILE A 281 -21.00 2.66 3.42
CA ILE A 281 -22.34 2.70 2.80
C ILE A 281 -22.46 3.97 1.96
N GLY A 282 -22.12 5.15 2.48
CA GLY A 282 -22.22 6.39 1.71
C GLY A 282 -21.35 6.40 0.44
N TYR A 283 -20.12 5.86 0.50
CA TYR A 283 -19.28 5.71 -0.69
C TYR A 283 -19.78 4.64 -1.67
N LYS A 284 -20.38 3.55 -1.18
CA LYS A 284 -21.05 2.57 -2.03
C LYS A 284 -22.22 3.19 -2.79
N GLN A 285 -23.02 4.02 -2.13
CA GLN A 285 -24.12 4.76 -2.77
C GLN A 285 -23.58 5.70 -3.85
N LYS A 286 -22.50 6.44 -3.58
CA LYS A 286 -21.81 7.25 -4.60
C LYS A 286 -21.38 6.41 -5.81
N GLN A 287 -20.78 5.24 -5.58
CA GLN A 287 -20.28 4.37 -6.65
C GLN A 287 -21.42 3.86 -7.53
N VAL A 288 -22.51 3.39 -6.93
CA VAL A 288 -23.72 2.96 -7.66
C VAL A 288 -24.30 4.12 -8.47
N ALA A 289 -24.42 5.31 -7.87
CA ALA A 289 -24.92 6.49 -8.56
C ALA A 289 -24.05 6.89 -9.77
N THR A 290 -22.73 6.80 -9.62
CA THR A 290 -21.76 7.09 -10.68
C THR A 290 -21.93 6.10 -11.84
N GLN A 291 -22.06 4.80 -11.53
CA GLN A 291 -22.28 3.75 -12.54
C GLN A 291 -23.61 3.93 -13.29
N LEU A 292 -24.70 4.27 -12.58
CA LEU A 292 -26.00 4.54 -13.19
C LEU A 292 -25.99 5.80 -14.06
N ARG A 293 -25.30 6.86 -13.61
CA ARG A 293 -25.12 8.07 -14.42
C ARG A 293 -24.33 7.76 -15.69
N ASP A 294 -23.22 7.03 -15.57
CA ASP A 294 -22.34 6.70 -16.69
C ASP A 294 -23.03 5.75 -17.69
N SER A 295 -24.05 5.00 -17.27
CA SER A 295 -24.93 4.21 -18.14
C SER A 295 -26.14 4.98 -18.71
N GLY A 296 -26.25 6.28 -18.41
CA GLY A 296 -27.33 7.16 -18.88
C GLY A 296 -28.63 7.11 -18.06
N GLN A 297 -28.70 6.31 -16.99
CA GLN A 297 -29.88 6.14 -16.15
C GLN A 297 -29.96 7.23 -15.06
N LEU A 298 -30.12 8.49 -15.49
CA LEU A 298 -30.00 9.66 -14.62
C LEU A 298 -31.04 9.69 -13.48
N GLU A 299 -32.29 9.35 -13.76
CA GLU A 299 -33.37 9.30 -12.75
C GLU A 299 -33.09 8.27 -11.65
N MET A 300 -32.49 7.16 -12.01
CA MET A 300 -32.09 6.13 -11.05
C MET A 300 -30.84 6.54 -10.26
N ALA A 301 -29.94 7.32 -10.85
CA ALA A 301 -28.72 7.78 -10.19
C ALA A 301 -29.00 8.81 -9.07
N GLU A 302 -29.99 9.69 -9.26
CA GLU A 302 -30.30 10.78 -8.34
C GLU A 302 -30.57 10.36 -6.88
N PRO A 303 -31.46 9.40 -6.57
CA PRO A 303 -31.70 8.99 -5.19
C PRO A 303 -30.44 8.45 -4.51
N HIS A 304 -29.58 7.74 -5.25
CA HIS A 304 -28.31 7.24 -4.72
C HIS A 304 -27.34 8.39 -4.40
N PHE A 305 -27.21 9.40 -5.27
CA PHE A 305 -26.42 10.59 -4.97
C PHE A 305 -26.98 11.41 -3.80
N ARG A 306 -28.31 11.51 -3.68
CA ARG A 306 -28.98 12.19 -2.56
C ARG A 306 -28.65 11.50 -1.22
N ILE A 307 -28.76 10.17 -1.17
CA ILE A 307 -28.39 9.38 0.00
C ILE A 307 -26.90 9.56 0.31
N ALA A 308 -26.02 9.41 -0.69
CA ALA A 308 -24.58 9.57 -0.50
C ALA A 308 -24.21 10.96 0.06
N SER A 309 -24.80 12.03 -0.49
CA SER A 309 -24.56 13.42 -0.08
C SER A 309 -25.10 13.71 1.32
N GLY A 310 -26.20 13.07 1.72
CA GLY A 310 -26.76 13.19 3.06
C GLY A 310 -25.95 12.42 4.11
N MET A 311 -25.42 11.26 3.75
CA MET A 311 -24.60 10.44 4.64
C MET A 311 -23.20 11.04 4.85
N ILE A 312 -22.57 11.56 3.79
CA ILE A 312 -21.20 12.06 3.83
C ILE A 312 -21.14 13.48 3.23
N PRO A 313 -21.77 14.47 3.87
CA PRO A 313 -21.85 15.83 3.33
C PRO A 313 -20.47 16.50 3.19
N TRP A 314 -19.48 16.06 3.98
CA TRP A 314 -18.11 16.55 3.96
C TRP A 314 -17.24 15.93 2.84
N SER A 315 -17.77 15.07 1.97
CA SER A 315 -17.00 14.53 0.84
C SER A 315 -17.12 15.45 -0.38
N HIS A 316 -16.05 16.19 -0.67
CA HIS A 316 -15.99 17.05 -1.86
C HIS A 316 -16.24 16.27 -3.15
N THR A 317 -15.75 15.04 -3.24
CA THR A 317 -15.96 14.18 -4.41
C THR A 317 -17.43 13.75 -4.58
N ILE A 318 -18.18 13.54 -3.50
CA ILE A 318 -19.61 13.21 -3.60
C ILE A 318 -20.38 14.43 -4.10
N GLN A 319 -20.09 15.62 -3.56
CA GLN A 319 -20.74 16.85 -4.01
C GLN A 319 -20.43 17.14 -5.48
N TYR A 320 -19.18 16.98 -5.91
CA TYR A 320 -18.77 17.20 -7.30
C TYR A 320 -19.38 16.18 -8.27
N GLU A 321 -19.38 14.89 -7.95
CA GLU A 321 -19.99 13.87 -8.81
C GLU A 321 -21.52 14.02 -8.89
N ASN A 322 -22.16 14.47 -7.80
CA ASN A 322 -23.58 14.82 -7.79
C ASN A 322 -23.86 16.06 -8.65
N ALA A 323 -22.98 17.06 -8.65
CA ALA A 323 -23.12 18.21 -9.54
C ALA A 323 -23.14 17.81 -11.01
N LYS A 324 -22.27 16.89 -11.42
CA LYS A 324 -22.23 16.39 -12.81
C LYS A 324 -23.55 15.75 -13.24
N LEU A 325 -24.24 15.03 -12.33
CA LEU A 325 -25.57 14.48 -12.62
C LEU A 325 -26.54 15.61 -13.01
N PHE A 326 -26.61 16.67 -12.19
CA PHE A 326 -27.49 17.80 -12.45
C PHE A 326 -27.12 18.55 -13.73
N VAL A 327 -25.83 18.65 -14.08
CA VAL A 327 -25.42 19.21 -15.39
C VAL A 327 -25.97 18.38 -16.54
N LEU A 328 -25.86 17.05 -16.47
CA LEU A 328 -26.39 16.16 -17.50
C LEU A 328 -27.92 16.26 -17.61
N GLN A 329 -28.62 16.29 -16.48
CA GLN A 329 -30.07 16.50 -16.45
C GLN A 329 -30.44 17.84 -17.10
N GLY A 330 -29.78 18.93 -16.72
CA GLY A 330 -30.00 20.27 -17.30
C GLY A 330 -29.69 20.34 -18.78
N ASN A 331 -28.68 19.62 -19.27
CA ASN A 331 -28.36 19.54 -20.70
C ASN A 331 -29.47 18.85 -21.50
N ILE A 332 -30.14 17.85 -20.91
CA ILE A 332 -31.25 17.12 -21.55
C ILE A 332 -32.56 17.90 -21.43
N SER A 333 -32.90 18.34 -20.23
CA SER A 333 -34.18 18.97 -19.88
C SER A 333 -34.24 20.45 -20.29
N GLN A 334 -33.09 21.10 -20.47
CA GLN A 334 -32.95 22.55 -20.59
C GLN A 334 -33.56 23.32 -19.40
N ASN A 335 -33.73 22.65 -18.25
CA ASN A 335 -34.30 23.23 -17.04
C ASN A 335 -33.25 24.02 -16.25
N LYS A 336 -33.56 25.29 -15.95
CA LYS A 336 -32.68 26.18 -15.18
C LYS A 336 -32.42 25.70 -13.75
N GLU A 337 -33.37 24.99 -13.13
CA GLU A 337 -33.22 24.53 -11.75
C GLU A 337 -32.14 23.44 -11.64
N ASP A 338 -31.96 22.61 -12.66
CA ASP A 338 -30.91 21.59 -12.70
C ASP A 338 -29.52 22.23 -12.67
N TYR A 339 -29.28 23.25 -13.50
CA TYR A 339 -28.02 23.99 -13.47
C TYR A 339 -27.76 24.73 -12.14
N LYS A 340 -28.81 25.20 -11.48
CA LYS A 340 -28.71 25.84 -10.15
C LYS A 340 -28.37 24.82 -9.05
N ASN A 341 -28.96 23.63 -9.11
CA ASN A 341 -28.62 22.51 -8.23
C ASN A 341 -27.18 22.06 -8.46
N ALA A 342 -26.76 21.91 -9.73
CA ALA A 342 -25.39 21.63 -10.10
C ALA A 342 -24.43 22.66 -9.47
N ARG A 343 -24.70 23.95 -9.66
CA ARG A 343 -23.87 25.03 -9.12
C ARG A 343 -23.75 24.96 -7.60
N THR A 344 -24.86 24.75 -6.89
CA THR A 344 -24.85 24.63 -5.42
C THR A 344 -23.95 23.47 -4.97
N LYS A 345 -23.99 22.34 -5.68
CA LYS A 345 -23.17 21.18 -5.39
C LYS A 345 -21.68 21.41 -5.71
N VAL A 346 -21.34 22.06 -6.82
CA VAL A 346 -19.94 22.44 -7.12
C VAL A 346 -19.40 23.46 -6.13
N GLU A 347 -20.21 24.43 -5.70
CA GLU A 347 -19.82 25.41 -4.67
C GLU A 347 -19.50 24.70 -3.34
N ALA A 348 -20.33 23.73 -2.93
CA ALA A 348 -20.04 22.90 -1.76
C ALA A 348 -18.74 22.10 -1.92
N ALA A 349 -18.50 21.50 -3.10
CA ALA A 349 -17.25 20.79 -3.39
C ALA A 349 -16.03 21.74 -3.35
N THR A 350 -16.16 22.93 -3.94
CA THR A 350 -15.10 23.96 -3.99
C THR A 350 -14.80 24.51 -2.61
N LYS A 351 -15.80 24.67 -1.73
CA LYS A 351 -15.59 25.08 -0.34
C LYS A 351 -14.76 24.05 0.44
N LEU A 352 -14.97 22.77 0.16
CA LEU A 352 -14.24 21.67 0.80
C LEU A 352 -12.83 21.48 0.21
N GLN A 353 -12.64 21.73 -1.09
CA GLN A 353 -11.34 21.63 -1.77
C GLN A 353 -11.11 22.86 -2.68
N PRO A 354 -10.72 24.02 -2.13
CA PRO A 354 -10.66 25.29 -2.88
C PRO A 354 -9.58 25.38 -3.95
N LYS A 355 -8.63 24.44 -3.96
CA LYS A 355 -7.51 24.41 -4.91
C LYS A 355 -7.75 23.51 -6.11
N GLU A 356 -8.83 22.74 -6.13
CA GLU A 356 -9.12 21.82 -7.24
C GLU A 356 -9.55 22.60 -8.50
N SER A 357 -8.72 22.51 -9.53
CA SER A 357 -8.92 23.20 -10.82
C SER A 357 -10.24 22.82 -11.49
N LEU A 358 -10.55 21.52 -11.54
CA LEU A 358 -11.76 20.98 -12.16
C LEU A 358 -13.05 21.51 -11.53
N TYR A 359 -13.00 21.87 -10.23
CA TYR A 359 -14.17 22.39 -9.53
C TYR A 359 -14.39 23.86 -9.88
N LYS A 360 -13.31 24.63 -10.00
CA LYS A 360 -13.36 26.03 -10.42
C LYS A 360 -13.83 26.16 -11.86
N GLU A 361 -13.28 25.35 -12.76
CA GLU A 361 -13.65 25.34 -14.18
C GLU A 361 -15.14 25.07 -14.35
N LEU A 362 -15.65 23.99 -13.76
CA LEU A 362 -17.07 23.67 -13.83
C LEU A 362 -17.95 24.75 -13.17
N LEU A 363 -17.51 25.34 -12.06
CA LEU A 363 -18.24 26.41 -11.40
C LEU A 363 -18.34 27.65 -12.29
N ASP A 364 -17.27 28.00 -13.00
CA ASP A 364 -17.23 29.17 -13.88
C ASP A 364 -18.04 28.93 -15.17
N GLU A 365 -18.02 27.72 -15.72
CA GLU A 365 -18.92 27.31 -16.80
C GLU A 365 -20.40 27.45 -16.39
N LEU A 366 -20.77 26.97 -15.20
CA LEU A 366 -22.14 27.06 -14.68
C LEU A 366 -22.58 28.51 -14.43
N LYS A 367 -21.67 29.39 -14.00
CA LYS A 367 -21.94 30.84 -13.93
C LYS A 367 -22.21 31.43 -15.31
N GLY A 368 -21.46 31.00 -16.32
CA GLY A 368 -21.64 31.41 -17.71
C GLY A 368 -23.00 31.00 -18.27
N ILE A 369 -23.45 29.77 -18.01
CA ILE A 369 -24.75 29.25 -18.44
C ILE A 369 -25.90 30.04 -17.81
N GLY A 370 -25.83 30.35 -16.51
CA GLY A 370 -26.83 31.16 -15.82
C GLY A 370 -27.01 32.56 -16.42
N ASN A 371 -25.97 33.12 -17.06
CA ASN A 371 -26.04 34.42 -17.74
C ASN A 371 -26.63 34.32 -19.15
N ARG A 372 -26.49 33.18 -19.85
CA ARG A 372 -27.02 32.95 -21.21
C ARG A 372 -28.48 32.55 -21.23
N LEU A 373 -28.98 31.99 -20.13
CA LEU A 373 -30.36 31.57 -19.96
C LEU A 373 -31.25 32.68 -19.38
N LYS A 374 -30.74 33.90 -19.11
CA LYS A 374 -31.57 35.09 -18.81
C LYS A 374 -32.19 35.62 -20.10
#